data_AF-A0A7X1IKU1-F1
#
_entry.id   AF-A0A7X1IKU1-F1
#
_cell.length_a   1.000
_cell.length_b   1.000
_cell.length_c   1.000
_cell.angle_alpha   90.00
_cell.angle_beta   90.00
_cell.angle_gamma   90.00
#
_symmetry.space_group_name_H-M   'P 1'
#
loop_
_entity.id
_entity.type
_entity.pdbx_description
1 polymer ?
#
loop_
_entity_poly.entity_id
_entity_poly.type
_entity_poly.pdbx_seq_one_letter_code
_entity_poly.pdbx_strand_id
1 'polypeptide(L)'
;MSAKGAALAAVTGIGPVSRPAIGVEELCAVPESAWHGPGDGTRELDNFEPSRFLGKRGWKFMPPATRMALAAVRLALADAGPAPERPADRTGVVLGTNFAVSEIVDRIDRALLAGGIGGISPVESSNFAVNVPVGQVSIAHGLKAFNITLVDLVTAGYASLLLGARALAGNRADAVLTGAVEGPPPTAFLTHSGHGADAGGACLLYLEDPAAARRRDARVHALLTGGVRRMLPDDPQGAERVLGPALDRLTAAEPDRLHLCVPAGHVGRYVEESVRKWAASRGVPGDVEVVRGAPQASVTGVLALARRLARQPGDGEGNGLLCVAVGPYGNLVALRFHRGGGAM
;
A
#
# COMPACT_ATOMS: atom_id res chain seq x y z
N MET A 1 -13.78 -22.07 -20.79
CA MET A 1 -14.77 -21.61 -19.80
C MET A 1 -14.04 -20.84 -18.71
N SER A 2 -14.10 -19.51 -18.76
CA SER A 2 -13.39 -18.63 -17.82
C SER A 2 -14.16 -18.56 -16.50
N ALA A 3 -13.52 -18.93 -15.39
CA ALA A 3 -14.12 -18.87 -14.06
C ALA A 3 -14.38 -17.41 -13.67
N LYS A 4 -15.57 -16.90 -13.99
CA LYS A 4 -16.11 -15.67 -13.40
C LYS A 4 -16.27 -15.91 -11.90
N GLY A 5 -15.48 -15.21 -11.08
CA GLY A 5 -15.71 -15.09 -9.63
C GLY A 5 -14.69 -15.72 -8.68
N ALA A 6 -13.59 -16.32 -9.15
CA ALA A 6 -12.55 -16.82 -8.25
C ALA A 6 -11.73 -15.67 -7.66
N ALA A 7 -11.51 -15.67 -6.34
CA ALA A 7 -10.65 -14.70 -5.68
C ALA A 7 -9.20 -14.80 -6.20
N LEU A 8 -8.57 -13.66 -6.48
CA LEU A 8 -7.20 -13.58 -6.98
C LEU A 8 -6.17 -13.85 -5.88
N ALA A 9 -6.46 -13.42 -4.65
CA ALA A 9 -5.59 -13.57 -3.50
C ALA A 9 -6.37 -13.45 -2.18
N ALA A 10 -5.87 -14.08 -1.12
CA ALA A 10 -6.29 -13.83 0.26
C ALA A 10 -5.28 -12.90 0.94
N VAL A 11 -5.77 -11.87 1.64
CA VAL A 11 -4.99 -11.04 2.54
C VAL A 11 -5.02 -11.70 3.91
N THR A 12 -3.92 -12.32 4.32
CA THR A 12 -3.84 -13.07 5.59
C THR A 12 -3.00 -12.36 6.64
N GLY A 13 -2.09 -11.47 6.23
CA GLY A 13 -1.27 -10.69 7.17
C GLY A 13 -1.28 -9.20 6.87
N ILE A 14 -1.26 -8.38 7.93
CA ILE A 14 -1.20 -6.93 7.89
C ILE A 14 -0.08 -6.44 8.82
N GLY A 15 0.79 -5.57 8.32
CA GLY A 15 1.93 -5.04 9.06
C GLY A 15 2.06 -3.54 8.90
N PRO A 16 1.38 -2.73 9.73
CA PRO A 16 1.48 -1.28 9.70
C PRO A 16 2.62 -0.78 10.59
N VAL A 17 3.36 0.19 10.11
CA VAL A 17 4.33 1.00 10.85
C VAL A 17 4.05 2.46 10.49
N SER A 18 3.32 3.15 11.34
CA SER A 18 3.00 4.57 11.18
C SER A 18 2.91 5.25 12.54
N ARG A 19 2.87 6.59 12.55
CA ARG A 19 2.79 7.35 13.80
C ARG A 19 1.54 6.96 14.61
N PRO A 20 0.33 6.85 14.02
CA PRO A 20 -0.85 6.45 14.78
C PRO A 20 -0.84 5.00 15.23
N ALA A 21 -0.17 4.08 14.52
CA ALA A 21 -0.22 2.65 14.85
C ALA A 21 1.00 1.86 14.35
N ILE A 22 1.56 1.03 15.24
CA ILE A 22 2.55 0.02 14.92
C ILE A 22 1.97 -1.36 15.30
N GLY A 23 1.63 -2.16 14.29
CA GLY A 23 0.92 -3.44 14.46
C GLY A 23 -0.61 -3.33 14.32
N VAL A 24 -1.25 -4.48 14.12
CA VAL A 24 -2.69 -4.58 13.79
C VAL A 24 -3.59 -4.21 14.96
N GLU A 25 -3.17 -4.51 16.19
CA GLU A 25 -3.93 -4.19 17.41
C GLU A 25 -4.11 -2.67 17.55
N GLU A 26 -3.01 -1.92 17.48
CA GLU A 26 -3.04 -0.45 17.50
C GLU A 26 -3.82 0.11 16.30
N LEU A 27 -3.61 -0.44 15.10
CA LEU A 27 -4.31 -0.04 13.88
C LEU A 27 -5.84 -0.10 14.05
N CYS A 28 -6.33 -1.14 14.72
CA CYS A 28 -7.75 -1.32 15.03
C CYS A 28 -8.23 -0.37 16.14
N ALA A 29 -7.46 -0.22 17.21
CA ALA A 29 -7.85 0.53 18.41
C ALA A 29 -7.86 2.06 18.22
N VAL A 30 -6.99 2.58 17.34
CA VAL A 30 -6.80 4.02 17.16
C VAL A 30 -8.05 4.69 16.57
N PRO A 31 -8.53 5.81 17.15
CA PRO A 31 -9.71 6.51 16.66
C PRO A 31 -9.47 7.15 15.29
N GLU A 32 -10.55 7.35 14.53
CA GLU A 32 -10.48 7.92 13.18
C GLU A 32 -9.83 9.31 13.13
N SER A 33 -10.05 10.12 14.17
CA SER A 33 -9.45 11.45 14.31
C SER A 33 -7.93 11.45 14.38
N ALA A 34 -7.30 10.34 14.82
CA ALA A 34 -5.84 10.22 14.80
C ALA A 34 -5.29 10.01 13.38
N TRP A 35 -6.12 9.50 12.47
CA TRP A 35 -5.79 9.33 11.05
C TRP A 35 -6.10 10.60 10.25
N HIS A 36 -7.10 11.39 10.67
CA HIS A 36 -7.51 12.66 10.06
C HIS A 36 -7.37 13.81 11.08
N GLY A 37 -6.18 14.39 11.18
CA GLY A 37 -5.92 15.51 12.09
C GLY A 37 -6.05 16.85 11.34
N PRO A 38 -6.64 17.90 11.95
CA PRO A 38 -6.58 19.24 11.41
C PRO A 38 -5.14 19.75 11.52
N GLY A 39 -4.41 19.74 10.41
CA GLY A 39 -3.04 20.23 10.39
C GLY A 39 -2.45 20.22 8.99
N ASP A 40 -1.80 21.33 8.67
CA ASP A 40 -0.85 21.55 7.59
C ASP A 40 0.52 20.88 7.84
N GLY A 41 0.65 20.06 8.89
CA GLY A 41 1.91 19.45 9.32
C GLY A 41 2.14 18.02 8.82
N THR A 42 3.38 17.74 8.43
CA THR A 42 3.90 16.39 8.18
C THR A 42 3.87 15.54 9.46
N ARG A 43 3.27 14.34 9.41
CA ARG A 43 3.39 13.38 10.53
C ARG A 43 4.69 12.62 10.42
N GLU A 44 5.67 13.03 11.21
CA GLU A 44 6.91 12.29 11.39
C GLU A 44 6.70 11.10 12.34
N LEU A 45 7.41 10.01 12.06
CA LEU A 45 7.39 8.79 12.86
C LEU A 45 8.46 8.90 13.98
N ASP A 46 8.07 9.40 15.16
CA ASP A 46 8.94 9.60 16.33
C ASP A 46 8.87 8.45 17.35
N ASN A 47 7.87 7.56 17.22
CA ASN A 47 7.60 6.44 18.13
C ASN A 47 8.18 5.10 17.64
N PHE A 48 8.91 5.07 16.52
CA PHE A 48 9.46 3.84 15.96
C PHE A 48 10.91 3.59 16.39
N GLU A 49 11.12 2.47 17.09
CA GLU A 49 12.45 2.02 17.51
C GLU A 49 12.85 0.75 16.72
N PRO A 50 13.76 0.85 15.71
CA PRO A 50 14.11 -0.29 14.86
C PRO A 50 14.67 -1.50 15.63
N SER A 51 15.34 -1.26 16.76
CA SER A 51 15.96 -2.31 17.59
C SER A 51 14.96 -3.37 18.08
N ARG A 52 13.71 -2.96 18.34
CA ARG A 52 12.61 -3.84 18.80
C ARG A 52 12.18 -4.84 17.73
N PHE A 53 12.35 -4.47 16.47
CA PHE A 53 11.91 -5.26 15.32
C PHE A 53 13.05 -5.92 14.58
N LEU A 54 14.25 -5.35 14.56
CA LEU A 54 15.37 -5.81 13.73
C LEU A 54 16.54 -6.37 14.55
N GLY A 55 16.44 -6.35 15.88
CA GLY A 55 17.53 -6.74 16.78
C GLY A 55 18.59 -5.65 16.92
N LYS A 56 19.79 -6.00 17.40
CA LYS A 56 20.82 -5.01 17.80
C LYS A 56 21.80 -4.59 16.69
N ARG A 57 21.84 -5.27 15.54
CA ARG A 57 22.88 -5.09 14.51
C ARG A 57 22.28 -5.18 13.10
N GLY A 58 23.03 -4.73 12.10
CA GLY A 58 22.71 -4.93 10.68
C GLY A 58 21.88 -3.83 10.02
N TRP A 59 21.11 -3.03 10.77
CA TRP A 59 20.19 -2.04 10.20
C TRP A 59 20.64 -0.57 10.33
N LYS A 60 21.72 -0.28 11.07
CA LYS A 60 22.15 1.10 11.40
C LYS A 60 22.43 1.95 10.16
N PHE A 61 22.94 1.35 9.08
CA PHE A 61 23.26 2.04 7.84
C PHE A 61 22.15 1.96 6.79
N MET A 62 21.06 1.24 7.07
CA MET A 62 19.91 1.19 6.17
C MET A 62 19.14 2.50 6.22
N PRO A 63 18.51 2.93 5.10
CA PRO A 63 17.58 4.06 5.09
C PRO A 63 16.48 3.87 6.15
N PRO A 64 15.97 4.92 6.81
CA PRO A 64 14.86 4.80 7.78
C PRO A 64 13.66 4.05 7.21
N ALA A 65 13.27 4.37 5.97
CA ALA A 65 12.21 3.67 5.25
C ALA A 65 12.47 2.17 5.06
N THR A 66 13.72 1.77 4.82
CA THR A 66 14.08 0.35 4.74
C THR A 66 13.88 -0.36 6.09
N ARG A 67 14.22 0.31 7.20
CA ARG A 67 13.99 -0.24 8.55
C ARG A 67 12.50 -0.41 8.83
N MET A 68 11.69 0.56 8.42
CA MET A 68 10.23 0.49 8.51
C MET A 68 9.67 -0.67 7.69
N ALA A 69 10.13 -0.85 6.44
CA ALA A 69 9.71 -1.96 5.60
C ALA A 69 10.00 -3.32 6.25
N LEU A 70 11.21 -3.54 6.75
CA LEU A 70 11.59 -4.77 7.42
C LEU A 70 10.76 -5.03 8.69
N ALA A 71 10.48 -4.00 9.49
CA ALA A 71 9.61 -4.12 10.65
C ALA A 71 8.17 -4.47 10.26
N ALA A 72 7.62 -3.80 9.24
CA ALA A 72 6.30 -4.06 8.70
C ALA A 72 6.18 -5.48 8.10
N VAL A 73 7.21 -6.02 7.44
CA VAL A 73 7.21 -7.44 7.04
C VAL A 73 7.06 -8.35 8.25
N ARG A 74 7.83 -8.13 9.31
CA ARG A 74 7.75 -8.97 10.51
C ARG A 74 6.36 -8.92 11.14
N LEU A 75 5.74 -7.75 11.20
CA LEU A 75 4.38 -7.59 11.68
C LEU A 75 3.36 -8.31 10.78
N ALA A 76 3.46 -8.16 9.46
CA ALA A 76 2.57 -8.81 8.51
C ALA A 76 2.69 -10.35 8.57
N LEU A 77 3.90 -10.89 8.68
CA LEU A 77 4.13 -12.33 8.81
C LEU A 77 3.65 -12.85 10.17
N ALA A 78 3.81 -12.08 11.24
CA ALA A 78 3.28 -12.47 12.56
C ALA A 78 1.74 -12.51 12.56
N ASP A 79 1.09 -11.50 11.97
CA ASP A 79 -0.37 -11.44 11.84
C ASP A 79 -0.93 -12.54 10.91
N ALA A 80 -0.18 -12.92 9.86
CA ALA A 80 -0.55 -14.06 8.99
C ALA A 80 -0.52 -15.43 9.70
N GLY A 81 0.11 -15.50 10.87
CA GLY A 81 0.39 -16.76 11.57
C GLY A 81 1.42 -17.64 10.85
N PRO A 82 1.62 -18.88 11.34
CA PRO A 82 2.59 -19.81 10.75
C PRO A 82 2.28 -20.08 9.27
N ALA A 83 3.18 -19.65 8.40
CA ALA A 83 3.15 -20.01 6.99
C ALA A 83 3.82 -21.36 6.77
N PRO A 84 3.34 -22.18 5.80
CA PRO A 84 4.04 -23.40 5.43
C PRO A 84 5.44 -23.06 4.91
N GLU A 85 6.38 -23.97 5.12
CA GLU A 85 7.66 -23.88 4.44
C GLU A 85 7.44 -23.92 2.93
N ARG A 86 8.05 -22.98 2.22
CA ARG A 86 7.98 -22.88 0.77
C ARG A 86 9.39 -22.68 0.21
N PRO A 87 9.66 -23.20 -0.99
CA PRO A 87 10.89 -22.87 -1.70
C PRO A 87 11.06 -21.34 -1.84
N ALA A 88 12.31 -20.88 -1.75
CA ALA A 88 12.62 -19.45 -1.79
C ALA A 88 12.11 -18.75 -3.05
N ASP A 89 12.09 -19.45 -4.18
CA ASP A 89 11.59 -19.00 -5.49
C ASP A 89 10.06 -19.00 -5.62
N ARG A 90 9.33 -19.30 -4.53
CA ARG A 90 7.87 -19.28 -4.47
C ARG A 90 7.30 -18.17 -3.60
N THR A 91 8.15 -17.33 -3.00
CA THR A 91 7.71 -16.12 -2.30
C THR A 91 8.33 -14.89 -2.95
N GLY A 92 7.48 -13.93 -3.33
CA GLY A 92 7.88 -12.68 -3.97
C GLY A 92 7.64 -11.46 -3.09
N VAL A 93 8.19 -10.32 -3.49
CA VAL A 93 7.93 -9.03 -2.86
C VAL A 93 7.72 -7.94 -3.91
N VAL A 94 6.67 -7.14 -3.75
CA VAL A 94 6.40 -5.94 -4.54
C VAL A 94 6.04 -4.81 -3.60
N LEU A 95 6.79 -3.71 -3.56
CA LEU A 95 6.40 -2.55 -2.76
C LEU A 95 6.35 -1.28 -3.59
N GLY A 96 5.38 -0.42 -3.29
CA GLY A 96 5.32 0.96 -3.77
C GLY A 96 6.17 1.90 -2.92
N THR A 97 6.92 2.80 -3.54
CA THR A 97 7.67 3.87 -2.86
C THR A 97 8.06 4.98 -3.84
N ASN A 98 8.25 6.21 -3.35
CA ASN A 98 8.72 7.33 -4.19
C ASN A 98 9.92 8.08 -3.58
N PHE A 99 9.98 8.17 -2.25
CA PHE A 99 10.89 9.00 -1.46
C PHE A 99 11.58 8.22 -0.32
N ALA A 100 11.52 6.89 -0.30
CA ALA A 100 12.16 6.07 0.74
C ALA A 100 13.68 6.28 0.88
N VAL A 101 14.34 6.81 -0.15
CA VAL A 101 15.80 7.04 -0.21
C VAL A 101 16.16 8.52 -0.27
N SER A 102 15.18 9.42 -0.25
CA SER A 102 15.38 10.86 -0.47
C SER A 102 16.39 11.49 0.49
N GLU A 103 16.35 11.12 1.77
CA GLU A 103 17.31 11.63 2.77
C GLU A 103 18.76 11.24 2.46
N ILE A 104 18.98 10.02 1.94
CA ILE A 104 20.32 9.54 1.59
C ILE A 104 20.82 10.21 0.32
N VAL A 105 19.95 10.34 -0.69
CA VAL A 105 20.28 11.07 -1.92
C VAL A 105 20.70 12.51 -1.58
N ASP A 106 19.90 13.21 -0.77
CA ASP A 106 20.16 14.59 -0.36
C ASP A 106 21.47 14.74 0.46
N ARG A 107 21.81 13.75 1.30
CA ARG A 107 23.09 13.72 2.02
C ARG A 107 24.28 13.48 1.10
N ILE A 108 24.15 12.56 0.14
CA ILE A 108 25.17 12.29 -0.88
C ILE A 108 25.41 13.54 -1.74
N ASP A 109 24.35 14.21 -2.17
CA ASP A 109 24.42 15.44 -2.96
C ASP A 109 25.16 16.55 -2.20
N ARG A 110 24.82 16.78 -0.92
CA ARG A 110 25.54 17.75 -0.08
C ARG A 110 27.02 17.42 0.09
N ALA A 111 27.34 16.14 0.32
CA ALA A 111 28.72 15.71 0.49
C ALA A 111 29.55 15.90 -0.80
N LEU A 112 28.94 15.59 -1.95
CA LEU A 112 29.53 15.79 -3.27
C LEU A 112 29.77 17.27 -3.56
N LEU A 113 28.80 18.15 -3.27
CA LEU A 113 28.93 19.60 -3.48
C LEU A 113 29.98 20.24 -2.56
N ALA A 114 30.13 19.76 -1.32
CA ALA A 114 31.06 20.32 -0.35
C ALA A 114 32.51 19.85 -0.56
N GLY A 115 32.71 18.57 -0.91
CA GLY A 115 34.03 17.93 -0.88
C GLY A 115 34.39 17.11 -2.12
N GLY A 116 33.57 17.18 -3.18
CA GLY A 116 33.74 16.33 -4.36
C GLY A 116 33.50 14.85 -4.05
N ILE A 117 33.97 13.97 -4.95
CA ILE A 117 33.75 12.52 -4.87
C ILE A 117 34.29 11.93 -3.55
N GLY A 118 35.38 12.49 -3.01
CA GLY A 118 35.98 12.03 -1.75
C GLY A 118 35.10 12.24 -0.50
N GLY A 119 34.06 13.09 -0.59
CA GLY A 119 33.10 13.31 0.50
C GLY A 119 32.02 12.24 0.62
N ILE A 120 31.82 11.41 -0.42
CA ILE A 120 30.74 10.41 -0.43
C ILE A 120 31.11 9.21 0.44
N SER A 121 30.25 8.88 1.40
CA SER A 121 30.41 7.67 2.23
C SER A 121 30.22 6.39 1.40
N PRO A 122 31.21 5.49 1.34
CA PRO A 122 31.07 4.20 0.64
C PRO A 122 29.98 3.30 1.21
N VAL A 123 29.65 3.47 2.49
CA VAL A 123 28.61 2.69 3.18
C VAL A 123 27.22 3.20 2.83
N GLU A 124 27.06 4.51 2.64
CA GLU A 124 25.75 5.11 2.32
C GLU A 124 25.47 5.09 0.82
N SER A 125 26.52 5.11 -0.02
CA SER A 125 26.37 5.05 -1.47
C SER A 125 25.78 3.74 -1.99
N SER A 126 25.73 2.66 -1.20
CA SER A 126 24.97 1.46 -1.58
C SER A 126 23.46 1.60 -1.36
N ASN A 127 23.01 2.66 -0.68
CA ASN A 127 21.64 2.81 -0.19
C ASN A 127 20.82 3.91 -0.90
N PHE A 128 21.34 4.52 -1.98
CA PHE A 128 20.62 5.58 -2.71
C PHE A 128 19.58 5.04 -3.70
N ALA A 129 19.66 3.77 -4.10
CA ALA A 129 18.79 3.22 -5.12
C ALA A 129 17.36 3.00 -4.58
N VAL A 130 16.35 3.47 -5.31
CA VAL A 130 14.93 3.43 -4.88
C VAL A 130 14.43 2.03 -4.55
N ASN A 131 15.07 0.99 -5.10
CA ASN A 131 14.74 -0.41 -4.86
C ASN A 131 15.34 -0.99 -3.58
N VAL A 132 16.18 -0.25 -2.84
CA VAL A 132 16.84 -0.71 -1.62
C VAL A 132 15.86 -1.26 -0.58
N PRO A 133 14.71 -0.63 -0.26
CA PRO A 133 13.77 -1.19 0.71
C PRO A 133 13.26 -2.59 0.31
N VAL A 134 12.90 -2.77 -0.96
CA VAL A 134 12.40 -4.05 -1.49
C VAL A 134 13.52 -5.10 -1.54
N GLY A 135 14.71 -4.70 -1.97
CA GLY A 135 15.89 -5.56 -2.02
C GLY A 135 16.29 -6.06 -0.62
N GLN A 136 16.28 -5.18 0.38
CA GLN A 136 16.61 -5.55 1.75
C GLN A 136 15.56 -6.47 2.37
N VAL A 137 14.27 -6.28 2.07
CA VAL A 137 13.21 -7.25 2.43
C VAL A 137 13.47 -8.62 1.80
N SER A 138 13.77 -8.66 0.50
CA SER A 138 14.07 -9.90 -0.22
C SER A 138 15.30 -10.62 0.38
N ILE A 139 16.36 -9.89 0.70
CA ILE A 139 17.58 -10.44 1.33
C ILE A 139 17.29 -10.96 2.74
N ALA A 140 16.64 -10.16 3.58
CA ALA A 140 16.39 -10.49 4.99
C ALA A 140 15.48 -11.72 5.15
N HIS A 141 14.57 -11.96 4.19
CA HIS A 141 13.61 -13.06 4.23
C HIS A 141 13.88 -14.16 3.19
N GLY A 142 14.96 -14.08 2.42
CA GLY A 142 15.32 -15.09 1.42
C GLY A 142 14.33 -15.24 0.27
N LEU A 143 13.65 -14.16 -0.13
CA LEU A 143 12.58 -14.17 -1.14
C LEU A 143 13.18 -14.10 -2.55
N LYS A 144 12.92 -15.10 -3.40
CA LYS A 144 13.58 -15.26 -4.71
C LYS A 144 12.62 -15.37 -5.90
N ALA A 145 11.30 -15.37 -5.69
CA ALA A 145 10.36 -15.44 -6.82
C ALA A 145 10.48 -14.20 -7.73
N PHE A 146 10.44 -13.02 -7.11
CA PHE A 146 10.71 -11.73 -7.72
C PHE A 146 10.86 -10.65 -6.64
N ASN A 147 11.62 -9.61 -6.93
CA ASN A 147 11.65 -8.36 -6.17
C ASN A 147 11.30 -7.20 -7.12
N ILE A 148 10.26 -6.43 -6.80
CA ILE A 148 9.77 -5.37 -7.69
C ILE A 148 9.49 -4.11 -6.87
N THR A 149 10.02 -2.98 -7.35
CA THR A 149 9.75 -1.65 -6.79
C THR A 149 8.86 -0.89 -7.76
N LEU A 150 7.73 -0.38 -7.26
CA LEU A 150 6.82 0.46 -8.03
C LEU A 150 6.94 1.91 -7.59
N VAL A 151 7.08 2.80 -8.58
CA VAL A 151 7.10 4.26 -8.39
C VAL A 151 5.92 4.80 -9.21
N ASP A 152 4.81 5.08 -8.53
CA ASP A 152 3.55 5.55 -9.13
C ASP A 152 2.74 6.39 -8.13
N LEU A 153 3.45 7.19 -7.32
CA LEU A 153 2.89 8.14 -6.36
C LEU A 153 1.82 7.47 -5.48
N VAL A 154 0.69 8.14 -5.24
CA VAL A 154 -0.46 7.62 -4.44
C VAL A 154 -0.88 6.20 -4.84
N THR A 155 -0.72 5.81 -6.11
CA THR A 155 -1.22 4.52 -6.60
C THR A 155 -0.25 3.36 -6.45
N ALA A 156 1.04 3.62 -6.17
CA ALA A 156 2.07 2.58 -6.17
C ALA A 156 1.76 1.45 -5.17
N GLY A 157 1.24 1.80 -4.00
CA GLY A 157 0.79 0.84 -2.99
C GLY A 157 -0.31 -0.08 -3.54
N TYR A 158 -1.39 0.46 -4.08
CA TYR A 158 -2.49 -0.31 -4.68
C TYR A 158 -2.02 -1.14 -5.89
N ALA A 159 -1.14 -0.58 -6.72
CA ALA A 159 -0.57 -1.28 -7.87
C ALA A 159 0.24 -2.51 -7.43
N SER A 160 0.93 -2.43 -6.28
CA SER A 160 1.68 -3.56 -5.73
C SER A 160 0.78 -4.72 -5.33
N LEU A 161 -0.38 -4.45 -4.70
CA LEU A 161 -1.38 -5.47 -4.37
C LEU A 161 -1.90 -6.14 -5.64
N LEU A 162 -2.24 -5.34 -6.67
CA LEU A 162 -2.73 -5.87 -7.94
C LEU A 162 -1.68 -6.76 -8.62
N LEU A 163 -0.42 -6.33 -8.62
CA LEU A 163 0.67 -7.09 -9.22
C LEU A 163 0.91 -8.40 -8.47
N GLY A 164 0.95 -8.36 -7.13
CA GLY A 164 1.11 -9.55 -6.30
C GLY A 164 -0.03 -10.56 -6.49
N ALA A 165 -1.28 -10.09 -6.50
CA ALA A 165 -2.43 -10.95 -6.74
C ALA A 165 -2.45 -11.57 -8.14
N ARG A 166 -2.01 -10.83 -9.17
CA ARG A 166 -1.84 -11.38 -10.52
C ARG A 166 -0.69 -12.37 -10.59
N ALA A 167 0.38 -12.17 -9.83
CA ALA A 167 1.47 -13.12 -9.73
C ALA A 167 1.01 -14.44 -9.10
N LEU A 168 0.19 -14.39 -8.04
CA LEU A 168 -0.44 -15.56 -7.43
C LEU A 168 -1.38 -16.27 -8.42
N ALA A 169 -2.32 -15.53 -9.01
CA ALA A 169 -3.26 -16.09 -9.98
C ALA A 169 -2.57 -16.66 -11.23
N GLY A 170 -1.43 -16.11 -11.61
CA GLY A 170 -0.58 -16.58 -12.71
C GLY A 170 0.42 -17.67 -12.32
N ASN A 171 0.31 -18.24 -11.10
CA ASN A 171 1.19 -19.28 -10.56
C ASN A 171 2.70 -18.91 -10.57
N ARG A 172 3.02 -17.62 -10.48
CA ARG A 172 4.40 -17.09 -10.43
C ARG A 172 4.98 -17.08 -9.02
N ALA A 173 4.13 -17.17 -8.00
CA ALA A 173 4.48 -17.31 -6.59
C ALA A 173 3.32 -17.99 -5.85
N ASP A 174 3.56 -18.49 -4.65
CA ASP A 174 2.56 -19.03 -3.71
C ASP A 174 2.22 -18.03 -2.60
N ALA A 175 3.11 -17.08 -2.34
CA ALA A 175 2.90 -15.96 -1.43
C ALA A 175 3.62 -14.70 -1.93
N VAL A 176 3.07 -13.54 -1.63
CA VAL A 176 3.64 -12.25 -2.01
C VAL A 176 3.48 -11.25 -0.88
N LEU A 177 4.59 -10.62 -0.48
CA LEU A 177 4.55 -9.41 0.34
C LEU A 177 4.28 -8.21 -0.57
N THR A 178 3.19 -7.50 -0.31
CA THR A 178 2.76 -6.31 -1.05
C THR A 178 2.58 -5.12 -0.14
N GLY A 179 2.39 -3.92 -0.68
CA GLY A 179 2.08 -2.72 0.08
C GLY A 179 2.97 -1.55 -0.31
N ALA A 180 3.25 -0.68 0.64
CA ALA A 180 4.06 0.51 0.38
C ALA A 180 4.92 0.90 1.57
N VAL A 181 6.00 1.61 1.26
CA VAL A 181 6.89 2.20 2.24
C VAL A 181 7.35 3.56 1.74
N GLU A 182 7.37 4.54 2.62
CA GLU A 182 7.67 5.92 2.25
C GLU A 182 8.58 6.59 3.27
N GLY A 183 9.48 7.43 2.77
CA GLY A 183 10.30 8.35 3.54
C GLY A 183 9.80 9.79 3.38
N PRO A 184 10.29 10.74 4.21
CA PRO A 184 9.91 12.14 4.10
C PRO A 184 10.18 12.67 2.69
N PRO A 185 9.18 13.27 2.02
CA PRO A 185 9.40 13.89 0.73
C PRO A 185 10.37 15.07 0.89
N PRO A 186 11.19 15.38 -0.13
CA PRO A 186 12.03 16.58 -0.12
C PRO A 186 11.20 17.86 0.09
N THR A 187 11.74 18.84 0.82
CA THR A 187 11.05 20.12 1.07
C THR A 187 10.58 20.80 -0.22
N ALA A 188 11.40 20.76 -1.28
CA ALA A 188 11.03 21.31 -2.58
C ALA A 188 9.79 20.63 -3.19
N PHE A 189 9.58 19.33 -2.95
CA PHE A 189 8.38 18.63 -3.42
C PHE A 189 7.13 19.08 -2.66
N LEU A 190 7.26 19.30 -1.34
CA LEU A 190 6.18 19.79 -0.48
C LEU A 190 5.72 21.20 -0.89
N THR A 191 6.63 22.07 -1.33
CA THR A 191 6.28 23.41 -1.82
C THR A 191 5.31 23.38 -3.00
N HIS A 192 5.40 22.37 -3.86
CA HIS A 192 4.56 22.26 -5.07
C HIS A 192 3.31 21.40 -4.86
N SER A 193 3.39 20.43 -3.95
CA SER A 193 2.37 19.38 -3.80
C SER A 193 1.52 19.51 -2.53
N GLY A 194 1.89 20.45 -1.66
CA GLY A 194 1.31 20.61 -0.34
C GLY A 194 1.81 19.57 0.67
N HIS A 195 1.46 19.81 1.94
CA HIS A 195 1.66 18.84 3.00
C HIS A 195 0.58 17.75 2.95
N GLY A 196 0.87 16.58 3.50
CA GLY A 196 -0.19 15.63 3.79
C GLY A 196 0.21 14.59 4.83
N ALA A 197 -0.74 13.68 5.07
CA ALA A 197 -0.94 13.06 6.37
C ALA A 197 0.18 12.13 6.86
N ASP A 198 1.04 11.58 6.00
CA ASP A 198 2.13 10.69 6.42
C ASP A 198 3.43 11.07 5.70
N ALA A 199 4.38 11.67 6.43
CA ALA A 199 5.70 11.97 5.88
C ALA A 199 6.57 10.72 5.81
N GLY A 200 6.32 9.71 6.64
CA GLY A 200 7.01 8.43 6.53
C GLY A 200 6.22 7.32 7.19
N GLY A 201 6.36 6.12 6.65
CA GLY A 201 5.69 4.93 7.19
C GLY A 201 5.84 3.73 6.28
N ALA A 202 5.41 2.57 6.76
CA ALA A 202 5.28 1.36 5.96
C ALA A 202 3.95 0.67 6.27
N CYS A 203 3.34 0.06 5.26
CA CYS A 203 2.22 -0.85 5.46
C CYS A 203 2.36 -1.99 4.47
N LEU A 204 2.64 -3.18 5.01
CA LEU A 204 2.80 -4.38 4.21
C LEU A 204 1.64 -5.35 4.44
N LEU A 205 1.24 -6.01 3.36
CA LEU A 205 0.20 -7.02 3.34
C LEU A 205 0.80 -8.33 2.83
N TYR A 206 0.54 -9.41 3.55
CA TYR A 206 0.89 -10.75 3.13
C TYR A 206 -0.27 -11.35 2.34
N LEU A 207 -0.01 -11.60 1.05
CA LEU A 207 -0.95 -12.22 0.14
C LEU A 207 -0.56 -13.69 -0.10
N GLU A 208 -1.54 -14.58 -0.12
CA GLU A 208 -1.34 -15.96 -0.55
C GLU A 208 -2.56 -16.50 -1.32
N ASP A 209 -2.40 -17.69 -1.90
CA ASP A 209 -3.50 -18.39 -2.55
C ASP A 209 -4.68 -18.62 -1.57
N PRO A 210 -5.93 -18.27 -1.93
CA PRO A 210 -7.08 -18.47 -1.06
C PRO A 210 -7.32 -19.92 -0.64
N ALA A 211 -6.95 -20.91 -1.45
CA ALA A 211 -7.08 -22.30 -1.05
C ALA A 211 -5.97 -22.71 -0.08
N ALA A 212 -4.75 -22.19 -0.25
CA ALA A 212 -3.65 -22.36 0.70
C ALA A 212 -3.98 -21.76 2.08
N ALA A 213 -4.53 -20.54 2.11
CA ALA A 213 -4.98 -19.89 3.33
C ALA A 213 -6.01 -20.76 4.07
N ARG A 214 -7.01 -21.31 3.36
CA ARG A 214 -8.02 -22.21 3.95
C ARG A 214 -7.42 -23.53 4.45
N ARG A 215 -6.50 -24.14 3.71
CA ARG A 215 -5.87 -25.43 4.09
C ARG A 215 -5.11 -25.34 5.42
N ARG A 216 -4.57 -24.17 5.75
CA ARG A 216 -3.84 -23.93 7.00
C ARG A 216 -4.67 -23.22 8.07
N ASP A 217 -5.98 -23.11 7.87
CA ASP A 217 -6.90 -22.38 8.75
C ASP A 217 -6.41 -20.96 9.08
N ALA A 218 -5.90 -20.26 8.07
CA ALA A 218 -5.41 -18.90 8.23
C ALA A 218 -6.57 -17.94 8.50
N ARG A 219 -6.36 -16.97 9.41
CA ARG A 219 -7.21 -15.78 9.45
C ARG A 219 -7.12 -15.06 8.09
N VAL A 220 -8.27 -14.89 7.44
CA VAL A 220 -8.38 -14.12 6.19
C VAL A 220 -9.05 -12.79 6.49
N HIS A 221 -8.30 -11.68 6.39
CA HIS A 221 -8.85 -10.34 6.57
C HIS A 221 -9.76 -9.95 5.40
N ALA A 222 -9.36 -10.31 4.17
CA ALA A 222 -10.19 -10.16 2.98
C ALA A 222 -9.69 -11.00 1.81
N LEU A 223 -10.58 -11.24 0.85
CA LEU A 223 -10.30 -11.78 -0.46
C LEU A 223 -10.25 -10.64 -1.48
N LEU A 224 -9.14 -10.50 -2.19
CA LEU A 224 -9.06 -9.62 -3.35
C LEU A 224 -9.64 -10.36 -4.55
N THR A 225 -10.78 -9.92 -5.05
CA THR A 225 -11.55 -10.62 -6.09
C THR A 225 -11.39 -10.02 -7.48
N GLY A 226 -10.84 -8.80 -7.58
CA GLY A 226 -10.59 -8.16 -8.86
C GLY A 226 -9.73 -6.92 -8.73
N GLY A 227 -9.12 -6.52 -9.83
CA GLY A 227 -8.48 -5.21 -9.90
C GLY A 227 -8.14 -4.78 -11.32
N VAL A 228 -8.16 -3.47 -11.52
CA VAL A 228 -7.94 -2.81 -12.80
C VAL A 228 -6.93 -1.70 -12.64
N ARG A 229 -6.12 -1.48 -13.69
CA ARG A 229 -5.26 -0.32 -13.83
C ARG A 229 -5.57 0.36 -15.15
N ARG A 230 -5.74 1.69 -15.15
CA ARG A 230 -6.01 2.50 -16.34
C ARG A 230 -5.24 3.81 -16.27
N MET A 231 -5.18 4.50 -17.40
CA MET A 231 -4.81 5.91 -17.46
C MET A 231 -6.10 6.69 -17.74
N LEU A 232 -6.40 7.67 -16.88
CA LEU A 232 -7.47 8.62 -17.10
C LEU A 232 -6.93 9.80 -17.92
N PRO A 233 -7.64 10.23 -18.98
CA PRO A 233 -7.35 11.50 -19.65
C PRO A 233 -7.40 12.68 -18.67
N ASP A 234 -6.62 13.72 -18.96
CA ASP A 234 -6.64 14.98 -18.18
C ASP A 234 -7.82 15.88 -18.59
N ASP A 235 -9.01 15.29 -18.69
CA ASP A 235 -10.27 15.98 -18.93
C ASP A 235 -11.44 15.22 -18.27
N PRO A 236 -12.40 15.90 -17.61
CA PRO A 236 -13.46 15.22 -16.86
C PRO A 236 -14.31 14.25 -17.68
N GLN A 237 -14.66 14.61 -18.92
CA GLN A 237 -15.53 13.79 -19.77
C GLN A 237 -14.81 12.53 -20.29
N GLY A 238 -13.52 12.66 -20.63
CA GLY A 238 -12.65 11.55 -20.99
C GLY A 238 -12.39 10.62 -19.81
N ALA A 239 -12.15 11.18 -18.62
CA ALA A 239 -12.00 10.40 -17.40
C ALA A 239 -13.26 9.59 -17.07
N GLU A 240 -14.46 10.20 -17.14
CA GLU A 240 -15.73 9.49 -16.92
C GLU A 240 -15.92 8.31 -17.89
N ARG A 241 -15.56 8.50 -19.17
CA ARG A 241 -15.61 7.44 -20.21
C ARG A 241 -14.71 6.25 -19.91
N VAL A 242 -13.61 6.45 -19.17
CA VAL A 242 -12.69 5.37 -18.78
C VAL A 242 -13.04 4.79 -17.41
N LEU A 243 -13.40 5.64 -16.45
CA LEU A 243 -13.67 5.27 -15.06
C LEU A 243 -14.87 4.33 -14.95
N GLY A 244 -16.03 4.71 -15.49
CA GLY A 244 -17.27 3.92 -15.36
C GLY A 244 -17.09 2.47 -15.83
N PRO A 245 -16.65 2.23 -17.09
CA PRO A 245 -16.40 0.88 -17.59
C PRO A 245 -15.30 0.12 -16.85
N ALA A 246 -14.35 0.82 -16.21
CA ALA A 246 -13.32 0.18 -15.40
C ALA A 246 -13.88 -0.32 -14.07
N LEU A 247 -14.73 0.48 -13.40
CA LEU A 247 -15.39 0.10 -12.15
C LEU A 247 -16.45 -0.97 -12.39
N ASP A 248 -17.24 -0.87 -13.46
CA ASP A 248 -18.26 -1.86 -13.83
C ASP A 248 -17.69 -3.28 -14.00
N ARG A 249 -16.43 -3.40 -14.47
CA ARG A 249 -15.76 -4.71 -14.59
C ARG A 249 -15.41 -5.34 -13.25
N LEU A 250 -15.35 -4.54 -12.18
CA LEU A 250 -15.04 -4.99 -10.82
C LEU A 250 -16.29 -5.23 -9.98
N THR A 251 -17.45 -4.76 -10.43
CA THR A 251 -18.70 -4.75 -9.64
C THR A 251 -19.76 -5.63 -10.28
N ALA A 252 -19.51 -6.95 -10.32
CA ALA A 252 -20.55 -7.92 -10.67
C ALA A 252 -21.71 -7.92 -9.66
N ALA A 253 -21.39 -7.60 -8.41
CA ALA A 253 -22.34 -7.16 -7.38
C ALA A 253 -21.89 -5.79 -6.87
N GLU A 254 -22.86 -4.95 -6.51
CA GLU A 254 -22.56 -3.60 -6.03
C GLU A 254 -21.69 -3.64 -4.76
N PRO A 255 -20.74 -2.70 -4.59
CA PRO A 255 -20.02 -2.55 -3.33
C PRO A 255 -20.96 -2.07 -2.24
N ASP A 256 -20.70 -2.53 -1.02
CA ASP A 256 -21.34 -1.96 0.17
C ASP A 256 -20.62 -0.67 0.58
N ARG A 257 -19.31 -0.58 0.30
CA ARG A 257 -18.46 0.56 0.64
C ARG A 257 -17.51 0.94 -0.48
N LEU A 258 -17.25 2.24 -0.59
CA LEU A 258 -16.33 2.83 -1.54
C LEU A 258 -15.25 3.61 -0.79
N HIS A 259 -14.00 3.27 -1.03
CA HIS A 259 -12.85 4.01 -0.51
C HIS A 259 -12.08 4.62 -1.68
N LEU A 260 -12.02 5.94 -1.71
CA LEU A 260 -11.33 6.71 -2.73
C LEU A 260 -10.08 7.37 -2.15
N CYS A 261 -8.92 7.06 -2.71
CA CYS A 261 -7.65 7.72 -2.42
C CYS A 261 -7.28 8.63 -3.60
N VAL A 262 -7.28 9.94 -3.37
CA VAL A 262 -7.07 10.95 -4.42
C VAL A 262 -6.01 11.97 -3.97
N PRO A 263 -5.23 12.55 -4.91
CA PRO A 263 -4.34 13.65 -4.61
C PRO A 263 -5.14 14.92 -4.35
N ALA A 264 -4.55 15.87 -3.63
CA ALA A 264 -5.02 17.25 -3.67
C ALA A 264 -4.80 17.83 -5.08
N GLY A 265 -5.86 18.32 -5.75
CA GLY A 265 -5.75 18.90 -7.10
C GLY A 265 -6.99 18.76 -7.96
N HIS A 266 -6.92 19.20 -9.22
CA HIS A 266 -8.05 19.12 -10.16
C HIS A 266 -8.39 17.67 -10.51
N VAL A 267 -7.39 16.80 -10.72
CA VAL A 267 -7.61 15.37 -10.95
C VAL A 267 -8.37 14.72 -9.81
N GLY A 268 -7.93 14.94 -8.56
CA GLY A 268 -8.60 14.40 -7.40
C GLY A 268 -10.06 14.85 -7.27
N ARG A 269 -10.35 16.13 -7.57
CA ARG A 269 -11.71 16.69 -7.53
C ARG A 269 -12.63 16.04 -8.56
N TYR A 270 -12.25 16.03 -9.84
CA TYR A 270 -13.16 15.49 -10.85
C TYR A 270 -13.31 13.97 -10.71
N VAL A 271 -12.26 13.22 -10.32
CA VAL A 271 -12.38 11.77 -10.12
C VAL A 271 -13.34 11.46 -8.98
N GLU A 272 -13.28 12.23 -7.90
CA GLU A 272 -14.24 12.08 -6.80
C GLU A 272 -15.67 12.34 -7.26
N GLU A 273 -15.91 13.43 -7.99
CA GLU A 273 -17.23 13.72 -8.56
C GLU A 273 -17.71 12.58 -9.47
N SER A 274 -16.85 12.06 -10.34
CA SER A 274 -17.18 10.97 -11.25
C SER A 274 -17.46 9.65 -10.52
N VAL A 275 -16.69 9.32 -9.47
CA VAL A 275 -16.95 8.14 -8.63
C VAL A 275 -18.28 8.28 -7.88
N ARG A 276 -18.59 9.48 -7.35
CA ARG A 276 -19.88 9.73 -6.69
C ARG A 276 -21.06 9.63 -7.65
N LYS A 277 -20.93 10.16 -8.88
CA LYS A 277 -21.95 10.00 -9.94
C LYS A 277 -22.15 8.53 -10.31
N TRP A 278 -21.06 7.79 -10.49
CA TRP A 278 -21.10 6.35 -10.79
C TRP A 278 -21.76 5.56 -9.66
N ALA A 279 -21.44 5.86 -8.39
CA ALA A 279 -22.04 5.22 -7.24
C ALA A 279 -23.55 5.49 -7.15
N ALA A 280 -23.95 6.74 -7.37
CA ALA A 280 -25.36 7.15 -7.35
C ALA A 280 -26.19 6.47 -8.46
N SER A 281 -25.65 6.33 -9.68
CA SER A 281 -26.36 5.67 -10.78
C SER A 281 -26.54 4.16 -10.59
N ARG A 282 -25.76 3.57 -9.67
CA ARG A 282 -25.77 2.14 -9.32
C ARG A 282 -26.54 1.85 -8.03
N GLY A 283 -27.06 2.88 -7.36
CA GLY A 283 -27.73 2.74 -6.07
C GLY A 283 -26.78 2.30 -4.94
N VAL A 284 -25.48 2.51 -5.09
CA VAL A 284 -24.50 2.21 -4.03
C VAL A 284 -24.72 3.19 -2.87
N PRO A 285 -24.93 2.71 -1.62
CA PRO A 285 -25.14 3.56 -0.46
C PRO A 285 -24.02 4.60 -0.30
N GLY A 286 -24.39 5.84 0.02
CA GLY A 286 -23.54 7.05 -0.08
C GLY A 286 -22.33 7.18 0.84
N ASP A 287 -21.80 6.11 1.45
CA ASP A 287 -20.59 6.13 2.29
C ASP A 287 -19.32 6.01 1.41
N VAL A 288 -19.13 6.98 0.50
CA VAL A 288 -17.86 7.14 -0.22
C VAL A 288 -16.88 7.83 0.71
N GLU A 289 -16.05 7.02 1.36
CA GLU A 289 -14.94 7.50 2.17
C GLU A 289 -13.85 8.03 1.25
N VAL A 290 -13.52 9.32 1.39
CA VAL A 290 -12.49 9.96 0.59
C VAL A 290 -11.29 10.25 1.47
N VAL A 291 -10.21 9.50 1.22
CA VAL A 291 -8.90 9.78 1.77
C VAL A 291 -8.20 10.72 0.80
N ARG A 292 -8.22 12.01 1.14
CA ARG A 292 -7.36 13.01 0.48
C ARG A 292 -5.96 12.85 1.04
N GLY A 293 -5.11 12.22 0.25
CA GLY A 293 -3.69 12.07 0.57
C GLY A 293 -2.88 13.21 -0.02
N ALA A 294 -1.67 13.37 0.52
CA ALA A 294 -0.60 14.06 -0.18
C ALA A 294 -0.30 13.29 -1.48
N PRO A 295 -0.08 13.96 -2.64
CA PRO A 295 0.24 13.29 -3.91
C PRO A 295 1.41 12.29 -3.83
N GLN A 296 2.30 12.43 -2.85
CA GLN A 296 3.47 11.60 -2.59
C GLN A 296 3.21 10.28 -1.86
N ALA A 297 2.08 10.12 -1.17
CA ALA A 297 2.01 9.15 -0.09
C ALA A 297 1.48 7.78 -0.55
N SER A 298 2.34 6.95 -1.14
CA SER A 298 1.99 5.55 -1.50
C SER A 298 1.50 4.72 -0.32
N VAL A 299 1.89 5.07 0.91
CA VAL A 299 1.57 4.32 2.13
C VAL A 299 0.24 4.71 2.76
N THR A 300 -0.21 5.98 2.65
CA THR A 300 -1.42 6.47 3.32
C THR A 300 -2.67 5.69 2.91
N GLY A 301 -2.89 5.50 1.62
CA GLY A 301 -4.03 4.72 1.14
C GLY A 301 -3.95 3.25 1.55
N VAL A 302 -2.75 2.67 1.63
CA VAL A 302 -2.54 1.28 2.09
C VAL A 302 -2.79 1.16 3.60
N LEU A 303 -2.43 2.14 4.41
CA LEU A 303 -2.76 2.19 5.85
C LEU A 303 -4.27 2.28 6.08
N ALA A 304 -4.94 3.17 5.34
CA ALA A 304 -6.40 3.30 5.40
C ALA A 304 -7.10 2.01 4.94
N LEU A 305 -6.63 1.38 3.86
CA LEU A 305 -7.09 0.06 3.42
C LEU A 305 -6.87 -0.98 4.52
N ALA A 306 -5.65 -1.10 5.06
CA ALA A 306 -5.30 -2.07 6.09
C ALA A 306 -6.18 -1.93 7.34
N ARG A 307 -6.45 -0.70 7.81
CA ARG A 307 -7.34 -0.44 8.94
C ARG A 307 -8.75 -0.95 8.69
N ARG A 308 -9.26 -0.78 7.46
CA ARG A 308 -10.54 -1.33 7.04
C ARG A 308 -10.48 -2.86 6.98
N LEU A 309 -9.45 -3.46 6.38
CA LEU A 309 -9.37 -4.93 6.30
C LEU A 309 -9.24 -5.59 7.69
N ALA A 310 -8.53 -4.97 8.62
CA ALA A 310 -8.25 -5.52 9.95
C ALA A 310 -9.46 -5.52 10.90
N ARG A 311 -10.38 -4.54 10.75
CA ARG A 311 -11.57 -4.40 11.61
C ARG A 311 -12.67 -5.38 11.17
N GLN A 312 -13.27 -6.05 12.14
CA GLN A 312 -14.49 -6.85 11.92
C GLN A 312 -15.64 -5.92 11.48
N PRO A 313 -16.53 -6.37 10.58
CA PRO A 313 -17.73 -5.62 10.26
C PRO A 313 -18.57 -5.44 11.52
N GLY A 314 -19.10 -4.24 11.74
CA GLY A 314 -20.20 -4.05 12.70
C GLY A 314 -21.47 -4.74 12.21
N ASP A 315 -22.43 -4.97 13.11
CA ASP A 315 -23.74 -5.52 12.73
C ASP A 315 -24.37 -4.66 11.62
N GLY A 316 -24.64 -5.28 10.45
CA GLY A 316 -25.19 -4.60 9.28
C GLY A 316 -24.17 -3.97 8.32
N GLU A 317 -22.86 -4.04 8.59
CA GLU A 317 -21.83 -3.67 7.60
C GLU A 317 -21.71 -4.76 6.52
N GLY A 318 -21.92 -4.39 5.25
CA GLY A 318 -21.73 -5.30 4.13
C GLY A 318 -20.27 -5.69 3.89
N ASN A 319 -20.07 -6.78 3.13
CA ASN A 319 -18.77 -7.45 2.98
C ASN A 319 -17.96 -6.98 1.76
N GLY A 320 -18.56 -6.25 0.82
CA GLY A 320 -17.95 -5.78 -0.41
C GLY A 320 -17.32 -4.39 -0.29
N LEU A 321 -16.01 -4.29 -0.54
CA LEU A 321 -15.26 -3.04 -0.53
C LEU A 321 -14.66 -2.79 -1.92
N LEU A 322 -14.97 -1.63 -2.52
CA LEU A 322 -14.27 -1.16 -3.72
C LEU A 322 -13.31 -0.03 -3.33
N CYS A 323 -12.02 -0.23 -3.58
CA CYS A 323 -11.01 0.80 -3.38
C CYS A 323 -10.57 1.35 -4.73
N VAL A 324 -10.49 2.67 -4.81
CA VAL A 324 -10.07 3.40 -6.02
C VAL A 324 -8.95 4.35 -5.62
N ALA A 325 -7.82 4.27 -6.28
CA ALA A 325 -6.71 5.19 -6.11
C ALA A 325 -6.40 5.85 -7.46
N VAL A 326 -6.24 7.18 -7.46
CA VAL A 326 -5.77 7.90 -8.63
C VAL A 326 -4.51 8.70 -8.29
N GLY A 327 -3.58 8.77 -9.23
CA GLY A 327 -2.40 9.64 -9.16
C GLY A 327 -2.69 11.02 -9.77
N PRO A 328 -1.84 12.02 -9.52
CA PRO A 328 -2.01 13.38 -10.08
C PRO A 328 -1.91 13.43 -11.61
N TYR A 329 -1.37 12.39 -12.24
CA TYR A 329 -1.24 12.28 -13.71
C TYR A 329 -2.29 11.34 -14.33
N GLY A 330 -3.36 10.99 -13.59
CA GLY A 330 -4.45 10.16 -14.12
C GLY A 330 -4.23 8.64 -14.03
N ASN A 331 -3.10 8.16 -13.48
CA ASN A 331 -2.92 6.73 -13.20
C ASN A 331 -4.03 6.28 -12.23
N LEU A 332 -4.87 5.35 -12.66
CA LEU A 332 -5.97 4.79 -11.88
C LEU A 332 -5.63 3.34 -11.51
N VAL A 333 -5.77 3.00 -10.24
CA VAL A 333 -5.81 1.61 -9.77
C VAL A 333 -7.08 1.42 -8.95
N ALA A 334 -7.91 0.46 -9.32
CA ALA A 334 -9.05 0.06 -8.50
C ALA A 334 -8.98 -1.42 -8.14
N LEU A 335 -9.34 -1.75 -6.91
CA LEU A 335 -9.27 -3.08 -6.31
C LEU A 335 -10.61 -3.41 -5.67
N ARG A 336 -11.12 -4.62 -5.91
CA ARG A 336 -12.33 -5.14 -5.28
C ARG A 336 -11.96 -6.16 -4.22
N PHE A 337 -12.37 -5.91 -2.99
CA PHE A 337 -12.26 -6.83 -1.89
C PHE A 337 -13.63 -7.36 -1.48
N HIS A 338 -13.61 -8.58 -0.96
CA HIS A 338 -14.72 -9.18 -0.21
C HIS A 338 -14.16 -9.67 1.11
N ARG A 339 -14.70 -9.21 2.24
CA ARG A 339 -14.28 -9.73 3.54
C ARG A 339 -14.64 -11.22 3.61
N GLY A 340 -13.70 -12.04 4.07
CA GLY A 340 -13.99 -13.45 4.31
C GLY A 340 -14.98 -13.53 5.46
N GLY A 341 -16.14 -14.16 5.24
CA GLY A 341 -16.97 -14.61 6.36
C GLY A 341 -16.09 -15.40 7.31
N GLY A 342 -16.23 -15.14 8.61
CA GLY A 342 -15.43 -15.77 9.66
C GLY A 342 -15.30 -17.28 9.49
N ALA A 343 -14.23 -17.84 10.07
CA ALA A 343 -14.00 -19.27 10.14
C ALA A 343 -15.33 -20.03 10.37
N MET A 344 -15.64 -20.94 9.45
CA MET A 344 -16.56 -22.04 9.76
C MET A 344 -15.76 -23.11 10.47
#